data_AF-A0A8B9W0Q1-F1
#
_entry.id   AF-A0A8B9W0Q1-F1
#
_cell.length_a   1.000
_cell.length_b   1.000
_cell.length_c   1.000
_cell.angle_alpha   90.00
_cell.angle_beta   90.00
_cell.angle_gamma   90.00
#
_symmetry.space_group_name_H-M   'P 1'
#
loop_
_entity.id
_entity.type
_entity.pdbx_description
1 polymer ?
#
loop_
_entity_poly.entity_id
_entity_poly.type
_entity_poly.pdbx_seq_one_letter_code
_entity_poly.pdbx_strand_id
1 'polypeptide(L)'
;MAPSPGGSRQLVLPEVTSPPPGAASDPTGSGGRKPEGPVVWRRGDLEAAVTMGRQFGHLTRVRHVIIYSLSPFEQRAFPHYFSKGIPNVLRRTRACILRVAPPFVAFYLVYTWGTQEFEKSKRKNPAAYENDK
;
A
#
# COMPACT_ATOMS: atom_id res chain seq x y z
N MET A 1 -18.40 46.26 29.39
CA MET A 1 -16.95 45.94 29.41
C MET A 1 -16.82 44.43 29.22
N ALA A 2 -16.79 43.96 27.99
CA ALA A 2 -16.72 42.54 27.65
C ALA A 2 -15.54 42.30 26.72
N PRO A 3 -14.62 41.36 27.00
CA PRO A 3 -13.61 40.97 26.03
C PRO A 3 -14.14 39.88 25.10
N SER A 4 -14.09 40.17 23.80
CA SER A 4 -14.32 39.26 22.68
C SER A 4 -13.18 38.22 22.56
N PRO A 5 -13.43 36.99 22.07
CA PRO A 5 -12.43 35.93 22.01
C PRO A 5 -11.65 36.03 20.70
N GLY A 6 -10.42 36.54 20.77
CA GLY A 6 -9.56 36.72 19.61
C GLY A 6 -8.22 36.00 19.77
N GLY A 7 -7.95 35.06 18.87
CA GLY A 7 -6.58 34.65 18.56
C GLY A 7 -6.24 33.21 18.90
N SER A 8 -6.84 32.27 18.17
CA SER A 8 -6.29 30.93 17.98
C SER A 8 -4.86 31.06 17.43
N ARG A 9 -3.86 30.89 18.30
CA ARG A 9 -2.46 30.75 17.91
C ARG A 9 -2.33 29.48 17.07
N GLN A 10 -2.43 29.61 15.75
CA GLN A 10 -1.92 28.58 14.85
C GLN A 10 -0.42 28.47 15.07
N LEU A 11 0.00 27.36 15.68
CA LEU A 11 1.40 26.95 15.64
C LEU A 11 1.67 26.49 14.21
N VAL A 12 2.28 27.38 13.42
CA VAL A 12 2.85 27.04 12.12
C VAL A 12 4.00 26.08 12.39
N LEU A 13 3.78 24.81 12.12
CA LEU A 13 4.82 23.79 12.06
C LEU A 13 5.81 24.21 10.97
N PRO A 14 7.14 24.22 11.22
CA PRO A 14 8.09 24.43 10.14
C PRO A 14 7.99 23.25 9.18
N GLU A 15 7.73 23.58 7.91
CA GLU A 15 7.77 22.64 6.79
C GLU A 15 9.19 22.05 6.72
N VAL A 16 9.32 20.80 7.14
CA VAL A 16 10.54 20.01 6.90
C VAL A 16 10.54 19.71 5.41
N THR A 17 11.16 20.59 4.63
CA THR A 17 11.59 20.27 3.28
C THR A 17 12.58 19.10 3.40
N SER A 18 12.11 17.90 3.08
CA SER A 18 12.94 16.72 2.92
C SER A 18 14.03 17.03 1.90
N PRO A 19 15.33 16.88 2.24
CA PRO A 19 16.37 16.98 1.22
C PRO A 19 16.21 15.84 0.20
N PRO A 20 16.52 16.08 -1.08
CA PRO A 20 16.39 15.07 -2.13
C PRO A 20 17.24 13.82 -1.81
N PRO A 21 16.82 12.62 -2.24
CA PRO A 21 17.54 11.38 -1.99
C PRO A 21 18.79 11.35 -2.89
N GLY A 22 19.87 11.99 -2.44
CA GLY A 22 21.07 12.15 -3.24
C GLY A 22 22.37 12.29 -2.46
N ALA A 23 22.35 12.13 -1.13
CA ALA A 23 23.57 12.12 -0.33
C ALA A 23 23.76 10.72 0.25
N ALA A 24 24.28 9.82 -0.59
CA ALA A 24 24.96 8.64 -0.11
C ALA A 24 26.07 9.10 0.84
N SER A 25 26.09 8.54 2.05
CA SER A 25 27.18 8.76 3.00
C SER A 25 28.48 8.22 2.40
N ASP A 26 29.33 9.11 1.91
CA ASP A 26 30.70 8.81 1.48
C ASP A 26 31.50 8.23 2.65
N PRO A 27 32.00 6.98 2.57
CA PRO A 27 32.82 6.40 3.61
C PRO A 27 34.29 6.52 3.22
N THR A 28 34.85 7.71 3.05
CA THR A 28 36.31 7.83 2.91
C THR A 28 36.83 9.20 3.38
N GLY A 29 37.03 9.31 4.70
CA GLY A 29 38.07 10.19 5.22
C GLY A 29 39.43 9.58 4.89
N SER A 30 40.00 9.93 3.75
CA SER A 30 41.41 9.73 3.41
C SER A 30 41.70 10.43 2.09
N GLY A 31 42.59 11.43 2.13
CA GLY A 31 43.00 12.14 0.92
C GLY A 31 43.69 11.20 -0.07
N GLY A 32 43.34 11.32 -1.35
CA GLY A 32 44.14 10.74 -2.43
C GLY A 32 43.35 10.28 -3.65
N ARG A 33 43.45 11.07 -4.72
CA ARG A 33 43.25 10.75 -6.15
C ARG A 33 41.88 10.22 -6.60
N LYS A 34 41.20 11.05 -7.41
CA LYS A 34 40.11 10.67 -8.31
C LYS A 34 40.53 9.50 -9.22
N PRO A 35 39.74 8.43 -9.36
CA PRO A 35 40.01 7.38 -10.34
C PRO A 35 39.55 7.83 -11.74
N GLU A 36 40.49 8.17 -12.60
CA GLU A 36 40.30 8.41 -14.03
C GLU A 36 40.30 7.03 -14.75
N GLY A 37 39.16 6.33 -14.77
CA GLY A 37 39.02 5.04 -15.46
C GLY A 37 37.61 4.46 -15.35
N PRO A 38 37.18 3.56 -16.25
CA PRO A 38 35.85 2.95 -16.17
C PRO A 38 35.72 2.16 -14.86
N VAL A 39 34.67 2.46 -14.10
CA VAL A 39 34.36 1.80 -12.82
C VAL A 39 33.95 0.35 -13.12
N VAL A 40 34.91 -0.57 -13.06
CA VAL A 40 34.66 -2.01 -13.17
C VAL A 40 34.23 -2.52 -11.81
N TRP A 41 32.93 -2.70 -11.61
CA TRP A 41 32.40 -3.36 -10.42
C TRP A 41 32.83 -4.83 -10.41
N ARG A 42 33.62 -5.24 -9.40
CA ARG A 42 33.99 -6.65 -9.25
C ARG A 42 32.78 -7.40 -8.69
N ARG A 43 32.51 -8.61 -9.16
CA ARG A 43 31.36 -9.45 -8.72
C ARG A 43 31.24 -9.58 -7.19
N GLY A 44 32.36 -9.52 -6.45
CA GLY A 44 32.35 -9.53 -4.98
C GLY A 44 31.77 -8.27 -4.32
N ASP A 45 31.85 -7.11 -4.97
CA ASP A 45 31.32 -5.84 -4.44
C ASP A 45 29.79 -5.79 -4.54
N LEU A 46 29.21 -6.48 -5.54
CA LEU A 46 27.77 -6.67 -5.69
C LEU A 46 27.19 -7.58 -4.60
N GLU A 47 27.88 -8.65 -4.22
CA GLU A 47 27.48 -9.53 -3.11
C GLU A 47 27.51 -8.79 -1.74
N ALA A 48 28.50 -7.91 -1.54
CA ALA A 48 28.59 -7.06 -0.35
C ALA A 48 27.46 -6.00 -0.32
N ALA A 49 27.13 -5.39 -1.46
CA ALA A 49 26.00 -4.46 -1.55
C ALA A 49 24.64 -5.13 -1.34
N VAL A 50 24.47 -6.39 -1.80
CA VAL A 50 23.24 -7.17 -1.62
C VAL A 50 23.04 -7.63 -0.16
N THR A 51 24.12 -7.72 0.63
CA THR A 51 24.09 -8.12 2.05
C THR A 51 23.95 -6.95 3.03
N MET A 52 24.22 -5.71 2.61
CA MET A 52 23.95 -4.52 3.40
C MET A 52 22.44 -4.37 3.70
N GLY A 53 22.07 -4.29 4.98
CA GLY A 53 20.69 -4.01 5.40
C GLY A 53 19.79 -5.23 5.65
N ARG A 54 20.27 -6.46 5.46
CA ARG A 54 19.46 -7.68 5.63
C ARG A 54 19.45 -8.27 7.05
N GLN A 55 20.32 -7.79 7.95
CA GLN A 55 20.50 -8.36 9.30
C GLN A 55 20.15 -7.37 10.41
N PHE A 56 19.48 -7.86 11.46
CA PHE A 56 19.17 -7.08 12.66
C PHE A 56 20.46 -6.43 13.21
N GLY A 57 20.40 -5.10 13.44
CA GLY A 57 21.56 -4.29 13.83
C GLY A 57 22.07 -3.34 12.73
N HIS A 58 21.81 -3.63 11.45
CA HIS A 58 22.23 -2.79 10.31
C HIS A 58 21.06 -2.40 9.37
N LEU A 59 19.83 -2.27 9.88
CA LEU A 59 18.66 -1.90 9.06
C LEU A 59 18.58 -0.39 8.79
N THR A 60 18.53 0.40 9.86
CA THR A 60 18.30 1.84 9.77
C THR A 60 18.71 2.52 11.06
N ARG A 61 19.08 3.81 10.97
CA ARG A 61 19.44 4.63 12.12
C ARG A 61 18.21 5.36 12.65
N VAL A 62 17.54 4.77 13.64
CA VAL A 62 16.43 5.41 14.38
C VAL A 62 16.98 6.02 15.67
N ARG A 63 16.59 7.25 16.01
CA ARG A 63 16.99 7.91 17.27
C ARG A 63 15.75 8.34 18.05
N HIS A 64 15.81 8.23 19.38
CA HIS A 64 14.82 8.74 20.33
C HIS A 64 13.36 8.27 20.10
N VAL A 65 13.16 6.99 19.82
CA VAL A 65 11.82 6.37 19.80
C VAL A 65 11.69 5.44 21.00
N ILE A 66 10.78 5.74 21.91
CA ILE A 66 10.49 4.91 23.09
C ILE A 66 9.20 4.13 22.82
N ILE A 67 9.28 2.80 22.89
CA ILE A 67 8.15 1.89 22.66
C ILE A 67 7.87 1.13 23.95
N TYR A 68 6.60 1.11 24.36
CA TYR A 68 6.15 0.35 25.52
C TYR A 68 5.39 -0.90 25.06
N SER A 69 5.64 -2.02 25.72
CA SER A 69 4.98 -3.29 25.47
C SER A 69 4.62 -3.97 26.78
N LEU A 70 3.43 -4.56 26.86
CA LEU A 70 2.99 -5.36 28.01
C LEU A 70 3.28 -6.85 27.75
N SER A 71 3.58 -7.63 28.79
CA SER A 71 3.78 -9.07 28.67
C SER A 71 2.53 -9.77 28.06
N PRO A 72 2.69 -10.75 27.15
CA PRO A 72 1.56 -11.46 26.55
C PRO A 72 0.62 -12.12 27.56
N PHE A 73 1.13 -12.55 28.72
CA PHE A 73 0.34 -13.19 29.77
C PHE A 73 -0.55 -12.22 30.55
N GLU A 74 -0.25 -10.92 30.48
CA GLU A 74 -1.04 -9.85 31.09
C GLU A 74 -2.06 -9.25 30.10
N GLN A 75 -1.98 -9.65 28.82
CA GLN A 75 -2.87 -9.17 27.77
C GLN A 75 -4.00 -10.17 27.51
N ARG A 76 -5.17 -9.64 27.15
CA ARG A 76 -6.24 -10.46 26.57
C ARG A 76 -5.90 -10.76 25.12
N ALA A 77 -6.04 -12.01 24.68
CA ALA A 77 -5.75 -12.41 23.30
C ALA A 77 -6.66 -11.70 22.26
N PHE A 78 -7.92 -11.43 22.62
CA PHE A 78 -8.89 -10.71 21.78
C PHE A 78 -9.56 -9.56 22.54
N PRO A 79 -8.88 -8.42 22.72
CA PRO A 79 -9.47 -7.26 23.37
C PRO A 79 -10.46 -6.56 22.42
N HIS A 80 -11.60 -6.09 22.97
CA HIS A 80 -12.55 -5.22 22.27
C HIS A 80 -13.06 -5.74 20.92
N TYR A 81 -13.31 -7.05 20.82
CA TYR A 81 -13.72 -7.70 19.57
C TYR A 81 -14.97 -7.07 18.93
N PHE A 82 -16.05 -6.91 19.71
CA PHE A 82 -17.30 -6.35 19.21
C PHE A 82 -17.27 -4.82 19.07
N SER A 83 -16.61 -4.11 19.99
CA SER A 83 -16.64 -2.65 20.01
C SER A 83 -15.61 -1.99 19.08
N LYS A 84 -14.49 -2.66 18.78
CA LYS A 84 -13.42 -2.12 17.92
C LYS A 84 -13.10 -3.04 16.74
N GLY A 85 -13.16 -4.36 16.92
CA GLY A 85 -12.88 -5.32 15.85
C GLY A 85 -13.88 -5.21 14.69
N ILE A 86 -15.16 -5.49 14.96
CA ILE A 86 -16.21 -5.50 13.93
C ILE A 86 -16.36 -4.14 13.23
N PRO A 87 -16.43 -2.99 13.93
CA PRO A 87 -16.54 -1.70 13.26
C PRO A 87 -15.33 -1.38 12.36
N ASN A 88 -14.13 -1.81 12.74
CA ASN A 88 -12.94 -1.58 11.93
C ASN A 88 -12.89 -2.50 10.69
N VAL A 89 -13.37 -3.75 10.80
CA VAL A 89 -13.54 -4.64 9.64
C VAL A 89 -14.55 -4.04 8.67
N LEU A 90 -15.72 -3.61 9.13
CA LEU A 90 -16.72 -2.97 8.28
C LEU A 90 -16.19 -1.71 7.59
N ARG A 91 -15.44 -0.87 8.31
CA ARG A 91 -14.77 0.31 7.71
C ARG A 91 -13.80 -0.09 6.60
N ARG A 92 -13.00 -1.14 6.81
CA ARG A 92 -12.06 -1.65 5.78
C ARG A 92 -12.80 -2.24 4.58
N THR A 93 -13.85 -3.02 4.81
CA THR A 93 -14.68 -3.59 3.73
C THR A 93 -15.30 -2.49 2.88
N ARG A 94 -15.86 -1.44 3.49
CA ARG A 94 -16.43 -0.28 2.78
C ARG A 94 -15.39 0.45 1.91
N ALA A 95 -14.14 0.55 2.37
CA ALA A 95 -13.07 1.19 1.60
C ALA A 95 -12.63 0.39 0.37
N CYS A 96 -12.82 -0.94 0.39
CA CYS A 96 -12.43 -1.82 -0.72
C CYS A 96 -13.60 -2.17 -1.65
N ILE A 97 -14.84 -2.22 -1.14
CA ILE A 97 -15.98 -2.77 -1.88
C ILE A 97 -16.26 -2.01 -3.17
N LEU A 98 -16.08 -0.68 -3.20
CA LEU A 98 -16.30 0.12 -4.41
C LEU A 98 -15.20 -0.08 -5.48
N ARG A 99 -14.03 -0.59 -5.11
CA ARG A 99 -12.98 -0.92 -6.08
C ARG A 99 -13.14 -2.34 -6.62
N VAL A 100 -13.59 -3.25 -5.77
CA VAL A 100 -13.62 -4.69 -6.07
C VAL A 100 -14.97 -5.11 -6.66
N ALA A 101 -16.09 -4.59 -6.14
CA ALA A 101 -17.43 -5.05 -6.54
C ALA A 101 -17.80 -4.70 -8.00
N PRO A 102 -17.51 -3.49 -8.54
CA PRO A 102 -17.95 -3.16 -9.90
C PRO A 102 -17.50 -4.12 -11.01
N PRO A 103 -16.21 -4.54 -11.10
CA PRO A 103 -15.81 -5.50 -12.14
C PRO A 103 -16.47 -6.87 -11.95
N PHE A 104 -16.67 -7.34 -10.72
CA PHE A 104 -17.36 -8.60 -10.46
C PHE A 104 -18.85 -8.55 -10.84
N VAL A 105 -19.52 -7.43 -10.57
CA VAL A 105 -20.92 -7.24 -10.98
C VAL A 105 -21.02 -7.19 -12.50
N ALA A 106 -20.13 -6.45 -13.17
CA ALA A 106 -20.11 -6.40 -14.63
C ALA A 106 -19.88 -7.79 -15.25
N PHE A 107 -18.93 -8.55 -14.72
CA PHE A 107 -18.67 -9.92 -15.15
C PHE A 107 -19.91 -10.82 -14.96
N TYR A 108 -20.58 -10.74 -13.81
CA TYR A 108 -21.77 -11.53 -13.54
C TYR A 108 -22.91 -11.19 -14.52
N LEU A 109 -23.11 -9.92 -14.83
CA LEU A 109 -24.12 -9.49 -15.81
C LEU A 109 -23.80 -10.05 -17.22
N VAL A 110 -22.55 -9.94 -17.67
CA VAL A 110 -22.13 -10.50 -18.97
C VAL A 110 -22.31 -12.01 -19.01
N TYR A 111 -21.96 -12.72 -17.92
CA TYR A 111 -22.15 -14.16 -17.81
C TYR A 111 -23.63 -14.54 -17.94
N THR A 112 -24.51 -13.93 -17.15
CA THR A 112 -25.95 -14.24 -17.18
C THR A 112 -26.58 -13.93 -18.53
N TRP A 113 -26.24 -12.78 -19.14
CA TRP A 113 -26.70 -12.43 -20.48
C TRP A 113 -26.20 -13.42 -21.52
N GLY A 114 -24.90 -13.77 -21.50
CA GLY A 114 -24.32 -14.70 -22.46
C GLY A 114 -24.95 -16.10 -22.38
N THR A 115 -25.23 -16.60 -21.18
CA THR A 115 -25.94 -17.88 -21.00
C THR A 115 -27.37 -17.82 -21.55
N GLN A 116 -28.13 -16.76 -21.23
CA GLN A 116 -29.50 -16.62 -21.70
C GLN A 116 -29.58 -16.45 -23.22
N GLU A 117 -28.70 -15.68 -23.82
CA GLU A 117 -28.68 -15.44 -25.25
C GLU A 117 -28.27 -16.70 -26.03
N PHE A 118 -27.31 -17.46 -25.50
CA PHE A 118 -26.93 -18.76 -26.06
C PHE A 118 -28.07 -19.77 -26.02
N GLU A 119 -28.83 -19.82 -24.92
CA GLU A 119 -30.02 -20.68 -24.82
C GLU A 119 -31.13 -20.26 -25.77
N LYS A 120 -31.36 -18.95 -25.95
CA LYS A 120 -32.32 -18.43 -26.94
C LYS A 120 -31.90 -18.75 -28.37
N SER A 121 -30.62 -18.55 -28.69
CA SER A 121 -30.05 -18.79 -30.02
C SER A 121 -30.12 -20.26 -30.45
N LYS A 122 -30.13 -21.20 -29.50
CA LYS A 122 -30.34 -22.63 -29.78
C LYS A 122 -31.78 -23.00 -30.14
N ARG A 123 -32.76 -22.15 -29.82
CA ARG A 123 -34.16 -22.43 -30.14
C ARG A 123 -34.41 -22.10 -31.61
N LYS A 124 -35.16 -22.97 -32.30
CA LYS A 124 -35.57 -22.75 -33.69
C LYS A 124 -36.52 -21.55 -33.75
N ASN A 125 -36.30 -20.63 -34.70
CA ASN A 125 -37.19 -19.50 -34.93
C ASN A 125 -38.30 -19.91 -35.90
N PRO A 126 -39.59 -19.99 -35.49
CA PRO A 126 -40.68 -20.36 -36.38
C PRO A 126 -40.85 -19.38 -37.55
N ALA A 127 -40.56 -18.09 -37.37
CA ALA A 127 -40.69 -17.07 -38.41
C ALA A 127 -39.71 -17.24 -39.58
N ALA A 128 -38.63 -17.99 -39.39
CA ALA A 128 -37.66 -18.28 -40.45
C ALA A 128 -38.17 -19.31 -41.47
N TYR A 129 -39.27 -20.02 -41.18
CA TYR A 129 -39.82 -21.09 -42.02
C TYR A 129 -41.14 -20.72 -42.72
N GLU A 130 -41.64 -19.48 -42.56
CA GLU A 130 -42.95 -19.07 -43.10
C GLU A 130 -42.95 -18.85 -44.63
N ASN A 131 -41.79 -18.54 -45.22
CA ASN A 131 -41.62 -18.25 -46.65
C ASN A 131 -40.88 -19.36 -47.44
N ASP A 132 -40.63 -20.50 -46.81
CA ASP A 132 -40.02 -21.67 -47.45
C ASP A 132 -41.15 -22.56 -47.99
N LYS A 133 -41.71 -22.19 -49.14
CA LYS A 133 -42.73 -22.94 -49.89
C LYS A 133 -42.26 -23.22 -51.31
#